data_AF-A0A5C3E4G6-F1
#
_entry.id   AF-A0A5C3E4G6-F1
#
_cell.length_a   1.000
_cell.length_b   1.000
_cell.length_c   1.000
_cell.angle_alpha   90.00
_cell.angle_beta   90.00
_cell.angle_gamma   90.00
#
_symmetry.space_group_name_H-M   'P 1'
#
loop_
_entity.id
_entity.type
_entity.pdbx_description
1 polymer ?
#
loop_
_entity_poly.entity_id
_entity_poly.type
_entity_poly.pdbx_seq_one_letter_code
_entity_poly.pdbx_strand_id
1 'polypeptide(L)' 'MPPRIPLTPEQKRIRTIMISFPLLVATSVVLFKRLYLGEEQRKLPSQGKIAPPPA' A
#
# COMPACT_ATOMS: atom_id res chain seq x y z
N MET A 1 14.89 9.48 27.98
CA MET A 1 13.83 9.23 26.99
C MET A 1 12.52 9.10 27.74
N PRO A 2 11.44 9.78 27.34
CA PRO A 2 10.14 9.58 27.98
C PRO A 2 9.70 8.11 27.83
N PRO A 3 9.07 7.50 28.85
CA PRO A 3 8.63 6.11 28.79
C PRO A 3 7.56 5.94 27.71
N ARG A 4 7.66 4.86 26.91
CA ARG A 4 6.62 4.53 25.91
C ARG A 4 5.37 4.07 26.63
N ILE A 5 4.27 4.81 26.47
CA ILE A 5 2.97 4.43 27.02
C ILE A 5 2.48 3.18 26.27
N PRO A 6 2.21 2.06 26.96
CA PRO A 6 1.71 0.85 26.31
C PRO A 6 0.30 1.08 25.75
N LEU A 7 0.07 0.60 24.53
CA LEU A 7 -1.24 0.70 23.88
C LEU A 7 -2.25 -0.26 24.53
N THR A 8 -3.49 0.19 24.68
CA THR A 8 -4.61 -0.68 25.06
C THR A 8 -4.88 -1.73 23.97
N PRO A 9 -5.56 -2.85 24.28
CA PRO A 9 -5.90 -3.86 23.28
C PRO A 9 -6.69 -3.30 22.08
N GLU A 10 -7.60 -2.35 22.32
CA GLU A 10 -8.37 -1.69 21.27
C GLU A 10 -7.48 -0.82 20.37
N GLN A 11 -6.57 -0.04 20.95
CA GLN A 11 -5.62 0.76 20.19
C GLN A 11 -4.69 -0.10 19.33
N LYS A 12 -4.27 -1.27 19.83
CA LYS A 12 -3.52 -2.24 19.03
C LYS A 12 -4.33 -2.75 17.84
N ARG A 13 -5.60 -3.07 18.04
CA ARG A 13 -6.50 -3.52 16.97
C ARG A 13 -6.69 -2.43 15.91
N ILE A 14 -6.94 -1.19 16.32
CA ILE A 14 -7.07 -0.05 15.40
C ILE A 14 -5.78 0.14 14.60
N ARG A 15 -4.62 0.09 15.25
CA ARG A 15 -3.32 0.14 14.56
C ARG A 15 -3.17 -0.98 13.53
N THR A 16 -3.58 -2.21 13.86
CA THR A 16 -3.56 -3.32 12.89
C THR A 16 -4.45 -3.01 11.69
N ILE A 17 -5.68 -2.54 11.91
CA ILE A 17 -6.62 -2.18 10.83
C ILE A 17 -6.02 -1.06 9.96
N MET A 18 -5.46 -0.01 10.56
CA MET A 18 -4.85 1.09 9.83
C MET A 18 -3.71 0.64 8.90
N ILE A 19 -3.02 -0.45 9.24
CA ILE A 19 -1.92 -0.98 8.43
C ILE A 19 -2.44 -1.98 7.40
N SER A 20 -3.31 -2.92 7.80
CA SER A 20 -3.77 -4.00 6.92
C SER A 20 -4.82 -3.55 5.91
N PHE A 21 -5.69 -2.62 6.28
CA PHE A 21 -6.80 -2.18 5.44
C PHE A 21 -6.33 -1.49 4.14
N PRO A 22 -5.36 -0.55 4.14
CA PRO A 22 -4.86 0.02 2.89
C PRO A 22 -4.22 -1.02 1.96
N LEU A 23 -3.50 -1.99 2.53
CA LEU A 23 -2.92 -3.09 1.76
C LEU A 23 -4.01 -3.95 1.10
N LEU A 24 -5.05 -4.28 1.84
CA LEU A 24 -6.21 -5.02 1.32
C LEU A 24 -6.90 -4.25 0.19
N VAL A 25 -7.15 -2.95 0.36
CA VAL A 25 -7.80 -2.12 -0.66
C VAL A 25 -6.94 -2.05 -1.92
N ALA A 26 -5.64 -1.76 -1.79
CA ALA A 26 -4.73 -1.66 -2.92
C ALA A 26 -4.65 -2.97 -3.72
N THR A 27 -4.50 -4.10 -3.02
CA THR A 27 -4.45 -5.43 -3.65
C THR A 27 -5.77 -5.79 -4.32
N SER A 28 -6.91 -5.52 -3.68
CA SER A 28 -8.23 -5.76 -4.26
C SER A 28 -8.45 -4.97 -5.54
N VAL A 29 -8.06 -3.68 -5.56
CA VAL A 29 -8.16 -2.83 -6.76
C VAL A 29 -7.27 -3.36 -7.90
N VAL A 30 -6.03 -3.77 -7.60
CA VAL A 30 -5.12 -4.34 -8.61
C VAL A 30 -5.69 -5.63 -9.18
N LEU A 31 -6.20 -6.53 -8.33
CA LEU A 31 -6.80 -7.78 -8.77
C LEU A 31 -8.06 -7.54 -9.59
N PHE A 32 -8.91 -6.59 -9.20
CA PHE A 32 -10.10 -6.22 -9.97
C PHE A 32 -9.72 -5.76 -11.39
N LYS A 33 -8.74 -4.86 -11.51
CA LYS A 33 -8.23 -4.40 -12.80
C LYS A 33 -7.69 -5.55 -13.67
N ARG A 34 -6.94 -6.48 -13.08
CA ARG A 34 -6.31 -7.57 -13.82
C ARG A 34 -7.28 -8.69 -14.20
N LEU A 35 -8.09 -9.15 -13.25
CA LEU A 35 -8.91 -10.34 -13.39
C LEU A 35 -10.29 -10.04 -14.00
N TYR A 36 -10.86 -8.88 -13.67
CA TYR A 36 -12.20 -8.52 -14.14
C TYR A 36 -12.14 -7.59 -15.37
N LEU A 37 -11.29 -6.55 -15.33
CA LEU A 37 -11.15 -5.63 -16.46
C LEU A 37 -10.14 -6.09 -17.52
N GLY A 38 -9.34 -7.12 -17.24
CA GLY A 38 -8.32 -7.63 -18.17
C GLY A 38 -7.14 -6.68 -18.40
N GLU A 39 -6.92 -5.68 -17.54
CA GLU A 39 -5.77 -4.77 -17.65
C GLU A 39 -4.45 -5.56 -17.42
N GLU A 40 -3.55 -5.52 -18.40
CA GLU A 40 -2.23 -6.13 -18.26
C GLU A 40 -1.34 -5.38 -17.24
N GLN A 41 -0.41 -6.10 -16.61
CA GLN A 41 0.61 -5.49 -15.76
C GLN A 41 1.50 -4.57 -16.59
N ARG A 42 1.54 -3.27 -16.25
CA ARG A 42 2.49 -2.32 -16.85
C ARG A 42 3.91 -2.82 -16.67
N LYS A 43 4.64 -2.96 -17.77
CA LYS A 43 6.07 -3.29 -17.77
C LYS A 43 6.83 -2.06 -17.31
N LEU A 44 7.69 -2.24 -16.30
CA LEU A 44 8.64 -1.20 -15.94
C LEU A 44 9.65 -1.07 -17.10
N PRO A 45 10.02 0.15 -17.50
CA PRO A 45 11.06 0.34 -18.49
C PRO A 45 12.36 -0.30 -17.97
N SER A 46 12.91 -1.25 -18.73
CA SER A 46 14.16 -1.97 -18.38
C SER A 46 15.35 -1.02 -18.27
N GLN A 47 15.28 0.13 -18.94
CA GLN A 47 16.27 1.20 -18.93
C GLN A 47 15.53 2.54 -18.96
N GLY A 48 15.38 3.23 -17.83
CA GLY A 48 14.69 4.52 -17.83
C GLY A 48 14.46 5.12 -16.46
N LYS A 49 15.21 6.18 -16.16
CA LYS A 49 15.23 7.04 -14.98
C LYS A 49 13.91 7.09 -14.19
N ILE A 50 14.01 6.78 -12.89
CA ILE A 50 12.97 6.99 -11.89
C ILE A 50 12.78 8.51 -11.76
N ALA A 51 11.74 9.03 -12.43
CA ALA A 51 11.33 10.43 -12.53
C ALA A 51 12.23 11.35 -13.40
N PRO A 52 11.64 12.18 -14.29
CA PRO A 52 12.34 13.34 -14.81
C PRO A 52 12.56 14.38 -13.69
N PRO A 53 13.66 15.14 -13.72
CA PRO A 53 13.91 16.20 -12.73
C PRO A 53 12.79 17.26 -12.78
N PRO A 54 12.42 17.87 -11.63
CA PRO A 54 11.42 18.93 -11.60
C PRO A 54 11.86 20.10 -12.49
N ALA A 55 10.88 20.67 -13.20
CA ALA A 55 11.04 21.77 -14.16
C ALA A 55 11.56 23.06 -13.51
#